data_AF-A0A968F1P6-F1
#
_entry.id   AF-A0A968F1P6-F1
#
_cell.length_a   1.000
_cell.length_b   1.000
_cell.length_c   1.000
_cell.angle_alpha   90.00
_cell.angle_beta   90.00
_cell.angle_gamma   90.00
#
_symmetry.space_group_name_H-M   'P 1'
#
loop_
_entity.id
_entity.type
_entity.pdbx_description
1 polymer ?
#
loop_
_entity_poly.entity_id
_entity_poly.type
_entity_poly.pdbx_seq_one_letter_code
_entity_poly.pdbx_strand_id
1 'polypeptide(L)' 'TVELIVYGGSGKAARNWEAYNVIVNSLQNLENDETLLVQSGKPVGIFKTHPYSPRVLIANSNL' A
#
# COMPACT_ATOMS: atom_id res chain seq x y z
N THR A 1 -5.44 -21.95 -0.46
CA THR A 1 -5.58 -20.58 -0.98
C THR A 1 -4.93 -19.65 0.02
N VAL A 2 -3.81 -19.01 -0.33
CA VAL A 2 -3.03 -18.23 0.65
C VAL A 2 -3.75 -16.88 0.88
N GLU A 3 -4.07 -16.56 2.13
CA GLU A 3 -4.93 -15.40 2.49
C GLU A 3 -4.15 -14.09 2.73
N LEU A 4 -2.95 -13.95 2.17
CA LEU A 4 -2.02 -12.83 2.41
C LEU A 4 -1.56 -12.68 3.87
N ILE A 5 -1.82 -13.68 4.72
CA ILE A 5 -1.40 -13.70 6.13
C ILE A 5 0.13 -13.82 6.18
N VAL A 6 0.77 -12.95 6.97
CA VAL A 6 2.21 -12.95 7.22
C VAL A 6 2.51 -13.62 8.55
N TYR A 7 1.90 -13.13 9.64
CA TYR A 7 1.99 -13.70 10.99
C TYR A 7 0.87 -13.14 11.87
N GLY A 8 0.77 -13.61 13.13
CA GLY A 8 -0.13 -13.02 14.12
C GLY A 8 -1.62 -13.33 13.89
N GLY A 9 -1.92 -14.51 13.33
CA GLY A 9 -3.28 -14.97 13.08
C GLY A 9 -3.91 -14.31 11.84
N SER A 10 -4.21 -13.02 11.91
CA SER A 10 -4.90 -12.26 10.86
C SER A 10 -4.08 -11.10 10.28
N GLY A 11 -2.82 -10.95 10.67
CA GLY A 11 -1.92 -9.91 10.13
C GLY A 11 -1.62 -10.17 8.66
N LYS A 12 -2.17 -9.34 7.77
CA LYS A 12 -2.06 -9.48 6.31
C LYS A 12 -1.12 -8.44 5.68
N ALA A 13 -0.46 -8.81 4.59
CA ALA A 13 0.38 -7.91 3.80
C ALA A 13 -0.43 -6.86 2.99
N ALA A 14 -1.61 -7.25 2.52
CA ALA A 14 -2.58 -6.37 1.85
C ALA A 14 -4.00 -6.80 2.21
N ARG A 15 -4.99 -5.93 1.95
CA ARG A 15 -6.39 -6.18 2.34
C ARG A 15 -6.96 -7.43 1.67
N ASN A 16 -6.68 -7.59 0.39
CA ASN A 16 -7.08 -8.71 -0.46
C ASN A 16 -6.17 -8.76 -1.70
N TRP A 17 -6.34 -9.78 -2.54
CA TRP A 17 -5.48 -9.97 -3.72
C TRP A 17 -5.63 -8.86 -4.76
N GLU A 18 -6.81 -8.27 -4.90
CA GLU A 18 -7.03 -7.11 -5.77
C GLU A 18 -6.18 -5.91 -5.30
N ALA A 19 -6.26 -5.57 -4.01
CA ALA A 19 -5.44 -4.50 -3.42
C ALA A 19 -3.94 -4.79 -3.54
N TYR A 20 -3.51 -6.04 -3.36
CA TYR A 20 -2.13 -6.46 -3.59
C TYR A 20 -1.70 -6.15 -5.03
N ASN A 21 -2.48 -6.57 -6.02
CA ASN A 21 -2.15 -6.36 -7.43
C ASN A 21 -2.07 -4.86 -7.77
N VAL A 22 -3.00 -4.06 -7.24
CA VAL A 22 -2.98 -2.60 -7.44
C VAL A 22 -1.77 -1.98 -6.76
N ILE A 23 -1.39 -2.38 -5.53
CA ILE A 23 -0.18 -1.87 -4.86
C ILE A 23 1.06 -2.17 -5.68
N VAL A 24 1.23 -3.41 -6.18
CA VAL A 24 2.38 -3.79 -7.01
C VAL A 24 2.44 -2.93 -8.27
N ASN A 25 1.32 -2.79 -8.99
CA ASN A 25 1.25 -1.97 -10.18
C ASN A 25 1.53 -0.48 -9.88
N SER A 26 0.98 0.06 -8.79
CA SER A 26 1.24 1.44 -8.37
C SER A 26 2.72 1.66 -8.09
N LEU A 27 3.39 0.75 -7.36
CA LEU A 27 4.82 0.89 -7.04
C LEU A 27 5.71 0.81 -8.28
N GLN A 28 5.36 -0.02 -9.26
CA GLN A 28 6.10 -0.14 -10.52
C GLN A 28 6.04 1.13 -11.38
N ASN A 29 4.97 1.92 -11.24
CA ASN A 29 4.72 3.12 -12.06
C ASN A 29 4.82 4.43 -11.25
N LEU A 30 5.31 4.39 -10.00
CA LEU A 30 5.33 5.57 -9.12
C LEU A 30 6.49 6.51 -9.47
N GLU A 31 6.20 7.76 -9.84
CA GLU A 31 7.21 8.75 -10.23
C GLU A 31 8.00 9.30 -9.05
N ASN A 32 9.29 9.63 -9.21
CA ASN A 32 10.21 9.95 -8.10
C ASN A 32 9.75 11.08 -7.16
N ASP A 33 8.82 11.93 -7.59
CA ASP A 33 8.20 13.00 -6.81
C ASP A 33 6.74 12.71 -6.42
N GLU A 34 6.34 11.44 -6.36
CA GLU A 34 5.00 10.98 -5.95
C GLU A 34 5.04 10.08 -4.71
N THR A 35 3.94 10.12 -3.96
CA THR A 35 3.68 9.32 -2.76
C THR A 35 2.39 8.51 -2.91
N LEU A 36 2.48 7.19 -2.74
CA LEU A 36 1.33 6.27 -2.64
C LEU A 36 0.77 6.25 -1.21
N LEU A 37 -0.54 6.41 -1.07
CA LEU A 37 -1.25 6.24 0.21
C LEU A 37 -1.89 4.85 0.30
N VAL A 38 -1.57 4.12 1.38
CA VAL A 38 -2.17 2.81 1.69
C VAL A 38 -2.93 2.89 3.00
N GLN A 39 -4.24 2.64 2.95
CA GLN A 39 -5.13 2.63 4.11
C GLN A 39 -5.61 1.21 4.41
N SER A 40 -5.27 0.69 5.59
CA SER A 40 -5.61 -0.68 6.04
C SER A 40 -5.43 -1.71 4.92
N GLY A 41 -4.23 -1.71 4.33
CA GLY A 41 -3.82 -2.60 3.24
C GLY A 41 -4.46 -2.36 1.87
N LYS A 42 -5.15 -1.23 1.65
CA LYS A 42 -5.74 -0.83 0.36
C LYS A 42 -5.05 0.43 -0.20
N PRO A 43 -4.63 0.45 -1.47
CA PRO A 43 -4.15 1.67 -2.11
C PRO A 43 -5.33 2.63 -2.32
N VAL A 44 -5.23 3.87 -1.85
CA VAL A 44 -6.33 4.85 -1.90
C VAL A 44 -6.03 6.10 -2.71
N GLY A 45 -4.77 6.33 -3.10
CA GLY A 45 -4.41 7.42 -3.98
C GLY A 45 -2.90 7.59 -4.14
N ILE A 46 -2.52 8.27 -5.21
CA ILE A 46 -1.16 8.73 -5.46
C ILE A 46 -1.23 10.25 -5.56
N PHE A 47 -0.33 10.94 -4.88
CA PHE A 47 -0.25 12.39 -4.90
C PHE A 47 1.16 12.83 -5.23
N LYS A 48 1.27 13.89 -6.03
CA LYS A 48 2.53 14.58 -6.25
C LYS A 48 2.98 15.24 -4.93
N THR A 49 4.22 14.99 -4.56
CA THR A 49 4.89 15.53 -3.38
C THR A 49 6.23 16.14 -3.82
N HIS A 50 7.35 15.60 -3.38
CA HIS A 50 8.70 16.01 -3.80
C HIS A 50 9.69 14.85 -3.64
N PRO A 51 10.87 14.87 -4.30
CA PRO A 51 11.80 13.73 -4.30
C PRO A 51 12.31 13.27 -2.92
N TYR A 52 12.30 14.17 -1.93
CA TYR A 52 12.68 13.87 -0.55
C TYR A 52 11.52 13.40 0.35
N SER A 53 10.29 13.30 -0.18
CA SER A 53 9.14 12.79 0.56
C SER A 53 9.17 11.26 0.62
N PRO A 54 8.52 10.64 1.62
CA PRO A 54 8.30 9.20 1.61
C PRO A 54 7.56 8.77 0.34
N ARG A 55 7.99 7.66 -0.26
CA ARG A 55 7.35 7.12 -1.48
C ARG A 55 6.04 6.40 -1.16
N VAL A 56 5.88 5.93 0.06
CA VAL A 56 4.65 5.28 0.55
C VAL A 56 4.35 5.76 1.95
N LEU A 57 3.08 6.12 2.21
CA LEU A 57 2.55 6.37 3.54
C LEU A 57 1.46 5.35 3.86
N ILE A 58 1.56 4.73 5.05
CA ILE A 58 0.69 3.61 5.44
C ILE A 58 -0.01 3.95 6.76
N ALA A 59 -1.33 3.80 6.78
CA ALA A 59 -2.14 3.90 7.99
C ALA A 59 -3.06 2.67 8.08
N ASN A 60 -2.77 1.76 9.02
CA ASN A 60 -3.50 0.49 9.17
C ASN A 60 -4.18 0.42 10.54
N SER A 61 -5.44 -0.02 10.54
CA SER A 61 -6.20 -0.38 11.76
C SER A 61 -6.39 0.74 12.79
N ASN A 62 -6.27 2.00 12.38
CA ASN A 62 -6.64 3.15 13.21
C ASN A 62 -8.17 3.26 13.26
N LEU A 63 -8.71 3.52 14.46
CA LEU A 63 -10.12 3.77 14.74
C LEU A 63 -10.28 5.16 15.37
#